data_AF-A0A953IBA9-F1
#
_entry.id   AF-A0A953IBA9-F1
#
_cell.length_a   1.000
_cell.length_b   1.000
_cell.length_c   1.000
_cell.angle_alpha   90.00
_cell.angle_beta   90.00
_cell.angle_gamma   90.00
#
_symmetry.space_group_name_H-M   'P 1'
#
loop_
_entity.id
_entity.type
_entity.pdbx_description
1 polymer ?
#
loop_
_entity_poly.entity_id
_entity_poly.type
_entity_poly.pdbx_seq_one_letter_code
_entity_poly.pdbx_strand_id
1 'polypeptide(L)'
;ALTARIEVGSEVLGIETFSPSAVFGLDAPWIVVTVDGKVLRSNSIERFYDALSASPDSTLRRKEFWQEALAICARPYLFVVKPHFVDERAAFARAQLPCFYESARYVACGPCRPAGGPPPGETSR
;
A
#
# COMPACT_ATOMS: atom_id res chain seq x y z
N ALA A 1 2.71 -16.60 3.26
CA ALA A 1 2.36 -15.66 2.17
C ALA A 1 2.32 -14.24 2.73
N LEU A 2 2.32 -13.19 1.88
CA LEU A 2 2.16 -11.80 2.33
C LEU A 2 0.85 -11.63 3.14
N THR A 3 -0.24 -12.22 2.66
CA THR A 3 -1.59 -12.14 3.23
C THR A 3 -1.69 -12.59 4.69
N ALA A 4 -0.96 -13.64 5.08
CA ALA A 4 -0.95 -14.17 6.44
C ALA A 4 -0.26 -13.28 7.48
N ARG A 5 0.35 -12.17 7.05
CA ARG A 5 1.11 -11.24 7.91
C ARG A 5 0.50 -9.85 7.97
N ILE A 6 -0.66 -9.67 7.35
CA ILE A 6 -1.34 -8.38 7.28
C ILE A 6 -2.28 -8.26 8.47
N GLU A 7 -2.08 -7.20 9.24
CA GLU A 7 -2.92 -6.88 10.39
C GLU A 7 -4.33 -6.50 9.92
N VAL A 8 -5.35 -7.03 10.61
CA VAL A 8 -6.76 -6.77 10.31
C VAL A 8 -7.04 -5.26 10.40
N GLY A 9 -7.76 -4.71 9.41
CA GLY A 9 -8.06 -3.28 9.33
C GLY A 9 -6.96 -2.44 8.68
N SER A 10 -5.85 -3.04 8.26
CA SER A 10 -4.83 -2.35 7.45
C SER A 10 -5.28 -2.15 6.01
N GLU A 11 -4.82 -1.08 5.38
CA GLU A 11 -5.00 -0.84 3.95
C GLU A 11 -3.67 -1.03 3.22
N VAL A 12 -3.69 -1.77 2.11
CA VAL A 12 -2.48 -2.06 1.33
C VAL A 12 -2.29 -1.00 0.26
N LEU A 13 -1.14 -0.32 0.27
CA LEU A 13 -0.71 0.61 -0.77
C LEU A 13 0.33 -0.06 -1.65
N GLY A 14 -0.10 -0.54 -2.82
CA GLY A 14 0.80 -1.04 -3.86
C GLY A 14 1.34 0.10 -4.71
N ILE A 15 2.60 0.46 -4.51
CA ILE A 15 3.28 1.53 -5.27
C ILE A 15 3.94 0.93 -6.51
N GLU A 16 3.45 1.33 -7.68
CA GLU A 16 3.83 0.77 -8.99
C GLU A 16 3.82 -0.76 -9.04
N THR A 17 2.97 -1.34 -8.18
CA THR A 17 2.83 -2.77 -8.04
C THR A 17 1.38 -3.15 -7.75
N PHE A 18 0.92 -4.19 -8.42
CA PHE A 18 -0.39 -4.78 -8.24
C PHE A 18 -0.29 -6.28 -8.49
N SER A 19 -0.95 -7.07 -7.65
CA SER A 19 -0.98 -8.52 -7.80
C SER A 19 -2.41 -9.03 -7.61
N PRO A 20 -3.10 -9.43 -8.69
CA PRO A 20 -4.44 -9.99 -8.58
C PRO A 20 -4.49 -11.14 -7.57
N SER A 21 -3.51 -12.05 -7.62
CA SER A 21 -3.42 -13.19 -6.71
C SER A 21 -3.22 -12.79 -5.25
N ALA A 22 -2.54 -11.67 -4.97
CA ALA A 22 -2.41 -11.17 -3.61
C ALA A 22 -3.75 -10.61 -3.13
N VAL A 23 -4.43 -9.81 -3.95
CA VAL A 23 -5.74 -9.22 -3.64
C VAL A 23 -6.79 -10.27 -3.30
N PHE A 24 -6.87 -11.36 -4.06
CA PHE A 24 -7.85 -12.43 -3.79
C PHE A 24 -7.69 -13.08 -2.41
N GLY A 25 -6.48 -13.09 -1.85
CA GLY A 25 -6.22 -13.66 -0.53
C GLY A 25 -6.22 -12.63 0.60
N LEU A 26 -6.55 -11.38 0.33
CA LEU A 26 -6.53 -10.29 1.28
C LEU A 26 -7.93 -9.92 1.73
N ASP A 27 -8.10 -9.81 3.05
CA ASP A 27 -9.28 -9.21 3.67
C ASP A 27 -9.06 -7.70 3.91
N ALA A 28 -8.30 -7.06 3.02
CA ALA A 28 -7.84 -5.68 3.13
C ALA A 28 -7.96 -4.97 1.77
N PRO A 29 -8.41 -3.71 1.72
CA PRO A 29 -8.42 -2.93 0.49
C PRO A 29 -7.00 -2.80 -0.09
N TRP A 30 -6.86 -3.02 -1.40
CA TRP A 30 -5.63 -2.74 -2.13
C TRP A 30 -5.77 -1.45 -2.94
N ILE A 31 -5.13 -0.39 -2.44
CA ILE A 31 -4.98 0.89 -3.12
C ILE A 31 -3.75 0.80 -4.03
N VAL A 32 -3.94 1.11 -5.30
CA VAL A 32 -2.87 1.11 -6.31
C VAL A 32 -2.40 2.54 -6.50
N VAL A 33 -1.15 2.78 -6.13
CA VAL A 33 -0.46 4.06 -6.27
C VAL A 33 0.44 3.98 -7.49
N THR A 34 0.15 4.73 -8.54
CA THR A 34 0.86 4.59 -9.83
C THR A 34 0.80 5.88 -10.63
N VAL A 35 1.74 6.08 -11.57
CA VAL A 35 1.76 7.25 -12.47
C VAL A 35 0.62 7.23 -13.48
N ASP A 36 0.32 6.06 -14.06
CA ASP A 36 -0.55 5.98 -15.24
C ASP A 36 -1.45 4.74 -15.31
N GLY A 37 -1.42 3.87 -14.29
CA GLY A 37 -2.26 2.68 -14.26
C GLY A 37 -1.71 1.49 -15.04
N LYS A 38 -0.56 1.60 -15.74
CA LYS A 38 0.02 0.49 -16.52
C LYS A 38 0.29 -0.77 -15.72
N VAL A 39 0.55 -0.61 -14.42
CA VAL A 39 0.75 -1.73 -13.50
C VAL A 39 -0.46 -2.69 -13.48
N LEU A 40 -1.65 -2.19 -13.77
CA LEU A 40 -2.90 -2.97 -13.81
C LEU A 40 -3.10 -3.73 -15.13
N ARG A 41 -2.29 -3.42 -16.16
CA ARG A 41 -2.32 -4.07 -17.48
C ARG A 41 -3.72 -4.09 -18.10
N SER A 42 -4.41 -2.97 -17.99
CA SER A 42 -5.76 -2.80 -18.53
C SER A 42 -5.82 -1.55 -19.39
N ASN A 43 -6.02 -1.75 -20.70
CA ASN A 43 -6.14 -0.66 -21.67
C ASN A 43 -7.21 0.36 -21.26
N SER A 44 -8.31 -0.09 -20.65
CA SER A 44 -9.37 0.80 -20.17
C SER A 44 -8.90 1.65 -18.98
N ILE A 45 -8.16 1.06 -18.03
CA ILE A 45 -7.65 1.82 -16.88
C ILE A 45 -6.62 2.84 -17.33
N GLU A 46 -5.68 2.46 -18.20
CA GLU A 46 -4.67 3.37 -18.74
C GLU A 46 -5.34 4.54 -19.49
N ARG A 47 -6.38 4.26 -20.28
CA ARG A 47 -7.12 5.29 -21.04
C ARG A 47 -7.89 6.27 -20.15
N PHE A 48 -8.43 5.81 -19.03
CA PHE A 48 -9.29 6.62 -18.15
C PHE A 48 -8.63 6.93 -16.80
N TYR A 49 -7.31 6.78 -16.70
CA TYR A 49 -6.58 6.86 -15.44
C TYR A 49 -6.82 8.18 -14.69
N ASP A 50 -6.77 9.32 -15.39
CA ASP A 50 -6.97 10.63 -14.76
C ASP A 50 -8.36 10.77 -14.15
N ALA A 51 -9.40 10.31 -14.85
CA ALA A 51 -10.78 10.34 -14.36
C ALA A 51 -10.98 9.36 -13.21
N LEU A 52 -10.41 8.15 -13.32
CA LEU A 52 -10.52 7.11 -12.30
C LEU A 52 -9.77 7.50 -11.02
N SER A 53 -8.58 8.10 -11.11
CA SER A 53 -7.77 8.50 -9.95
C SER A 53 -8.33 9.73 -9.23
N ALA A 54 -9.10 10.57 -9.92
CA ALA A 54 -9.77 11.73 -9.33
C ALA A 54 -11.06 11.36 -8.56
N SER A 55 -11.61 10.16 -8.77
CA SER A 55 -12.83 9.74 -8.08
C SER A 55 -12.56 9.47 -6.59
N PRO A 56 -13.35 10.02 -5.65
CA PRO A 56 -13.15 9.85 -4.21
C PRO A 56 -13.10 8.38 -3.75
N ASP A 57 -14.01 7.57 -4.29
CA ASP A 57 -14.17 6.16 -3.93
C ASP A 57 -13.22 5.23 -4.69
N SER A 58 -12.36 5.79 -5.55
CA SER A 58 -11.41 4.99 -6.31
C SER A 58 -10.37 4.34 -5.41
N THR A 59 -9.93 3.15 -5.78
CA THR A 59 -8.71 2.54 -5.21
C THR A 59 -7.47 2.88 -6.02
N LEU A 60 -7.58 3.72 -7.06
CA LEU A 60 -6.44 4.27 -7.78
C LEU A 60 -6.04 5.62 -7.20
N ARG A 61 -4.74 5.80 -7.00
CA ARG A 61 -4.15 7.04 -6.51
C ARG A 61 -2.92 7.41 -7.34
N ARG A 62 -2.68 8.72 -7.45
CA ARG A 62 -1.48 9.27 -8.08
C ARG A 62 -0.24 8.88 -7.31
N LYS A 63 0.89 8.80 -8.00
CA LYS A 63 2.16 8.33 -7.43
C LYS A 63 2.54 9.09 -6.17
N GLU A 64 2.24 10.37 -6.07
CA GLU A 64 2.63 11.23 -4.94
C GLU A 64 1.86 10.90 -3.64
N PHE A 65 0.76 10.16 -3.74
CA PHE A 65 -0.10 9.84 -2.60
C PHE A 65 0.62 9.01 -1.53
N TRP A 66 1.59 8.15 -1.90
CA TRP A 66 2.26 7.32 -0.88
C TRP A 66 3.12 8.15 0.06
N GLN A 67 3.73 9.25 -0.40
CA GLN A 67 4.48 10.16 0.47
C GLN A 67 3.56 10.83 1.47
N GLU A 68 2.38 11.28 1.03
CA GLU A 68 1.37 11.87 1.90
C GLU A 68 0.87 10.85 2.94
N ALA A 69 0.54 9.63 2.49
CA ALA A 69 0.11 8.53 3.34
C ALA A 69 1.18 8.15 4.38
N LEU A 70 2.45 8.14 3.99
CA LEU A 70 3.58 7.87 4.88
C LEU A 70 3.80 8.99 5.90
N ALA A 71 3.70 10.25 5.46
CA ALA A 71 3.96 11.42 6.30
C ALA A 71 2.84 11.65 7.33
N ILE A 72 1.58 11.49 6.93
CA ILE A 72 0.42 11.73 7.80
C ILE A 72 0.10 10.49 8.62
N CYS A 73 0.19 9.31 8.01
CA CYS A 73 -0.22 8.03 8.58
C CYS A 73 -1.61 8.09 9.24
N ALA A 74 -2.61 8.63 8.53
CA ALA A 74 -3.97 8.74 9.05
C ALA A 74 -4.68 7.38 9.24
N ARG A 75 -4.22 6.34 8.53
CA ARG A 75 -4.74 4.97 8.58
C ARG A 75 -3.58 3.98 8.65
N PRO A 76 -3.80 2.75 9.15
CA PRO A 76 -2.77 1.71 9.19
C PRO A 76 -2.39 1.23 7.79
N TYR A 77 -1.52 1.98 7.12
CA TYR A 77 -1.10 1.69 5.75
C TYR A 77 0.07 0.71 5.70
N LEU A 78 -0.09 -0.31 4.88
CA LEU A 78 0.92 -1.27 4.49
C LEU A 78 1.47 -0.94 3.12
N PHE A 79 2.73 -0.55 3.07
CA PHE A 79 3.38 -0.13 1.84
C PHE A 79 4.00 -1.35 1.16
N VAL A 80 3.61 -1.59 -0.09
CA VAL A 80 4.11 -2.69 -0.91
C VAL A 80 4.78 -2.12 -2.16
N VAL A 81 6.04 -2.49 -2.37
CA VAL A 81 6.87 -2.08 -3.51
C VAL A 81 7.55 -3.30 -4.14
N LYS A 82 8.11 -3.14 -5.34
CA LYS A 82 9.05 -4.15 -5.88
C LYS A 82 10.45 -3.94 -5.27
N PRO A 83 11.29 -4.99 -5.18
CA PRO A 83 12.61 -4.90 -4.52
C PRO A 83 13.56 -3.82 -5.08
N HIS A 84 13.41 -3.44 -6.36
CA HIS A 84 14.26 -2.45 -7.02
C HIS A 84 13.83 -0.98 -6.82
N PHE A 85 12.73 -0.71 -6.10
CA PHE A 85 12.27 0.63 -5.76
C PHE A 85 13.07 1.16 -4.56
N VAL A 86 14.32 1.56 -4.82
CA VAL A 86 15.29 1.91 -3.77
C VAL A 86 14.89 3.19 -3.03
N ASP A 87 14.34 4.18 -3.73
CA ASP A 87 13.97 5.47 -3.14
C ASP A 87 12.81 5.33 -2.15
N GLU A 88 11.77 4.57 -2.53
CA GLU A 88 10.63 4.26 -1.67
C GLU A 88 11.09 3.47 -0.43
N ARG A 89 11.95 2.47 -0.62
CA ARG A 89 12.52 1.69 0.50
C ARG A 89 13.36 2.55 1.44
N ALA A 90 14.14 3.47 0.90
CA ALA A 90 14.91 4.43 1.70
C ALA A 90 13.98 5.36 2.49
N ALA A 91 12.87 5.79 1.92
CA ALA A 91 11.86 6.58 2.62
C ALA A 91 11.20 5.79 3.76
N PHE A 92 10.84 4.51 3.54
CA PHE A 92 10.30 3.65 4.59
C PHE A 92 11.28 3.45 5.75
N ALA A 93 12.56 3.25 5.43
CA ALA A 93 13.61 3.14 6.45
C ALA A 93 13.76 4.42 7.27
N ARG A 94 13.72 5.60 6.64
CA ARG A 94 13.75 6.90 7.35
C ARG A 94 12.53 7.10 8.24
N ALA A 95 11.36 6.63 7.80
CA ALA A 95 10.13 6.62 8.57
C ALA A 95 10.09 5.51 9.65
N GLN A 96 11.17 4.73 9.80
CA GLN A 96 11.28 3.63 10.76
C GLN A 96 10.16 2.58 10.61
N LEU A 97 9.67 2.38 9.38
CA LEU A 97 8.68 1.35 9.10
C LEU A 97 9.35 -0.03 9.06
N PRO A 98 8.90 -1.00 9.87
CA PRO A 98 9.44 -2.35 9.81
C PRO A 98 9.00 -3.04 8.52
N CYS A 99 9.95 -3.58 7.77
CA CYS A 99 9.65 -4.45 6.63
C CYS A 99 9.58 -5.91 7.11
N PHE A 100 8.37 -6.47 7.20
CA PHE A 100 8.13 -7.82 7.72
C PHE A 100 8.05 -8.89 6.62
N TYR A 101 8.07 -8.46 5.35
CA TYR A 101 8.05 -9.36 4.21
C TYR A 101 8.95 -8.87 3.09
N GLU A 102 9.87 -9.72 2.66
CA GLU A 102 10.74 -9.47 1.51
C GLU A 102 10.81 -10.75 0.67
N SER A 103 10.71 -10.58 -0.64
CA SER A 103 10.75 -11.66 -1.63
C SER A 103 11.30 -11.14 -2.95
N ALA A 104 11.57 -12.04 -3.89
CA ALA A 104 11.97 -11.63 -5.25
C ALA A 104 10.90 -10.79 -5.99
N ARG A 105 9.64 -10.79 -5.53
CA ARG A 105 8.53 -10.07 -6.19
C ARG A 105 8.19 -8.76 -5.49
N TYR A 106 8.14 -8.78 -4.16
CA TYR A 106 7.65 -7.66 -3.35
C TYR A 106 8.42 -7.51 -2.06
N VAL A 107 8.48 -6.27 -1.58
CA VAL A 107 8.82 -5.88 -0.22
C VAL A 107 7.58 -5.22 0.38
N ALA A 108 7.20 -5.61 1.60
CA ALA A 108 6.10 -5.01 2.34
C ALA A 108 6.59 -4.47 3.68
N CYS A 109 6.23 -3.22 3.98
CA CYS A 109 6.64 -2.50 5.19
C CYS A 109 5.46 -1.81 5.87
N GLY A 110 5.49 -1.75 7.19
CA GLY A 110 4.42 -1.20 8.03
C GLY A 110 3.71 -2.28 8.87
N PRO A 111 2.44 -2.06 9.26
CA PRO A 111 1.66 -0.85 8.99
C PRO A 111 2.30 0.39 9.64
N CYS A 112 2.14 1.57 9.02
CA CYS A 112 2.37 2.80 9.77
C CYS A 112 1.29 2.93 10.86
N ARG A 113 1.58 3.60 11.98
CA ARG A 113 0.58 3.81 13.05
C ARG A 113 0.19 5.28 13.17
N PRO A 114 -1.11 5.62 13.18
CA PRO A 114 -1.54 6.97 13.53
C PRO A 114 -1.08 7.28 14.95
N ALA A 115 -0.70 8.54 15.22
CA ALA A 115 -0.10 9.00 16.47
C ALA A 115 -1.03 8.93 17.72
N GLY A 116 -2.12 8.17 17.67
CA GLY A 116 -3.04 7.93 18.79
C GLY A 116 -3.79 6.59 18.71
N GLY A 117 -3.33 5.64 17.89
CA GLY A 117 -3.93 4.31 17.83
C GLY A 117 -3.55 3.46 19.06
N PRO A 118 -4.49 2.68 19.64
CA PRO A 118 -4.16 1.74 20.71
C PRO A 118 -3.10 0.73 20.22
N PRO A 119 -2.16 0.29 21.07
CA PRO A 119 -1.20 -0.74 20.71
C PRO A 119 -1.93 -2.04 20.33
N PRO A 120 -1.41 -2.82 19.36
CA PRO A 120 -2.04 -4.07 18.96
C PRO A 120 -2.00 -5.06 20.13
N GLY A 121 -3.18 -5.40 20.66
CA GLY A 121 -3.33 -6.40 21.72
C GLY A 121 -4.34 -6.08 22.82
N GLU A 122 -4.89 -4.87 22.89
CA GLU A 122 -5.88 -4.54 23.91
C GLU A 122 -7.31 -4.81 23.42
N THR A 123 -7.66 -6.11 23.37
CA THR A 123 -9.05 -6.55 23.30
C THR A 123 -9.74 -6.07 24.58
N SER A 124 -10.52 -4.98 24.48
CA SER A 124 -11.41 -4.58 25.57
C SER A 124 -12.40 -5.71 25.83
N ARG A 125 -12.37 -6.19 27.07
CA ARG A 125 -13.18 -7.27 27.64
C ARG A 125 -14.63 -6.85 27.78
#